data_AF-A0A543AQ06-F1
#
_entry.id   AF-A0A543AQ06-F1
#
_cell.length_a   1.000
_cell.length_b   1.000
_cell.length_c   1.000
_cell.angle_alpha   90.00
_cell.angle_beta   90.00
_cell.angle_gamma   90.00
#
_symmetry.space_group_name_H-M   'P 1'
#
loop_
_entity.id
_entity.type
_entity.pdbx_description
1 polymer ?
#
loop_
_entity_poly.entity_id
_entity_poly.type
_entity_poly.pdbx_seq_one_letter_code
_entity_poly.pdbx_strand_id
1 'polypeptide(L)'
;MGVTDTGIALPSPVIEVHDDRLRSYGVRLWLKRDDLIDSLIPGNKWRKLKHNLAGATTDRPILTFGGAYSHHIAATAAAGHRYGLATIGVIRGEERLPLNPVLTAARDHGMRLTYLDRTTYRRKTDPPVVARLRSEFGDVQMIPEGGSNAAGVVGCRELGGELAAQLEVDWVCCPVGSGGTLAGLAAGVAERTRVLGVSVLGGTGFLDPIVAELQREAFGTRMGDWRIAYGFHHGGYAKRSPQLTEFIDRFDVQHGVRLEPIYVAKALYAVYRLVADGQIATGSRIAAVVTGPPMNPVALSSLVVQQSPGAPILRQQPRPRRRAQPRHPVGQRVVPDVGAFHQRRTGNGHHPRQIVLIGLTVAFGQRLDQGQHRFGNPMSGKIIDGRLGVLDDIVQQRRHTLMSRPTGFGDELGHGARMMDVRPTALVPLSPVIMRGQTVHLGEGDRINRRRFDGYGHL
;
A
#
# COMPACT_ATOMS: atom_id res chain seq x y z
N MET A 1 25.40 -4.91 11.17
CA MET A 1 25.87 -5.29 9.81
C MET A 1 24.80 -4.84 8.83
N GLY A 2 25.16 -4.33 7.66
CA GLY A 2 24.17 -3.90 6.66
C GLY A 2 23.46 -5.09 6.03
N VAL A 3 22.20 -4.90 5.61
CA VAL A 3 21.45 -5.90 4.83
C VAL A 3 22.02 -5.92 3.40
N THR A 4 23.13 -6.62 3.19
CA THR A 4 23.79 -6.76 1.89
C THR A 4 23.08 -7.81 1.05
N ASP A 5 22.07 -7.31 0.35
CA ASP A 5 21.24 -7.94 -0.67
C ASP A 5 21.93 -9.01 -1.54
N THR A 6 21.20 -10.08 -1.85
CA THR A 6 21.61 -11.16 -2.76
C THR A 6 20.53 -11.52 -3.81
N GLY A 7 19.48 -10.72 -3.96
CA GLY A 7 18.37 -11.09 -4.86
C GLY A 7 17.36 -10.03 -5.27
N ILE A 8 17.41 -8.79 -4.76
CA ILE A 8 16.51 -7.73 -5.24
C ILE A 8 17.06 -7.09 -6.52
N ALA A 9 16.30 -7.14 -7.61
CA ALA A 9 16.65 -6.51 -8.88
C ALA A 9 16.25 -5.01 -8.88
N LEU A 10 17.20 -4.12 -8.55
CA LEU A 10 17.04 -2.66 -8.66
C LEU A 10 18.06 -2.05 -9.65
N PRO A 11 17.70 -0.97 -10.37
CA PRO A 11 16.40 -0.30 -10.38
C PRO A 11 15.33 -1.13 -11.12
N SER A 12 14.07 -1.02 -10.71
CA SER A 12 13.00 -1.80 -11.35
C SER A 12 12.75 -1.35 -12.80
N PRO A 13 12.42 -2.26 -13.74
CA PRO A 13 12.33 -1.92 -15.16
C PRO A 13 11.13 -1.01 -15.48
N VAL A 14 11.27 -0.22 -16.53
CA VAL A 14 10.23 0.66 -17.08
C VAL A 14 9.89 0.19 -18.48
N ILE A 15 8.62 -0.14 -18.73
CA ILE A 15 8.15 -0.75 -19.99
C ILE A 15 7.05 0.13 -20.57
N GLU A 16 7.19 0.57 -21.83
CA GLU A 16 6.12 1.31 -22.50
C GLU A 16 4.95 0.41 -22.86
N VAL A 17 3.73 0.92 -22.76
CA VAL A 17 2.48 0.25 -23.11
C VAL A 17 1.78 1.08 -24.18
N HIS A 18 1.64 0.50 -25.37
CA HIS A 18 0.98 1.14 -26.51
C HIS A 18 -0.50 0.75 -26.54
N ASP A 19 -1.37 1.61 -25.99
CA ASP A 19 -2.81 1.39 -25.95
C ASP A 19 -3.55 2.48 -26.75
N ASP A 20 -4.33 2.07 -27.75
CA ASP A 20 -5.03 3.02 -28.62
C ASP A 20 -6.04 3.91 -27.87
N ARG A 21 -6.54 3.48 -26.71
CA ARG A 21 -7.43 4.29 -25.84
C ARG A 21 -6.73 5.49 -25.23
N LEU A 22 -5.40 5.50 -25.17
CA LEU A 22 -4.57 6.63 -24.73
C LEU A 22 -3.93 7.34 -25.93
N ARG A 23 -3.54 6.58 -26.96
CA ARG A 23 -2.99 7.11 -28.22
C ARG A 23 -3.95 8.08 -28.93
N SER A 24 -5.26 7.84 -28.86
CA SER A 24 -6.29 8.77 -29.38
C SER A 24 -6.27 10.16 -28.71
N TYR A 25 -5.67 10.27 -27.51
CA TYR A 25 -5.45 11.52 -26.78
C TYR A 25 -3.98 11.99 -26.86
N GLY A 26 -3.14 11.34 -27.68
CA GLY A 26 -1.69 11.56 -27.73
C GLY A 26 -0.94 11.15 -26.45
N VAL A 27 -1.60 10.50 -25.50
CA VAL A 27 -1.03 10.14 -24.19
C VAL A 27 -0.18 8.87 -24.31
N ARG A 28 0.99 8.88 -23.68
CA ARG A 28 1.90 7.72 -23.60
C ARG A 28 1.96 7.18 -22.18
N LEU A 29 1.95 5.85 -22.04
CA LEU A 29 1.93 5.16 -20.75
C LEU A 29 3.15 4.24 -20.61
N TRP A 30 3.81 4.29 -19.47
CA TRP A 30 4.83 3.34 -19.07
C TRP A 30 4.44 2.64 -17.76
N LEU A 31 4.86 1.40 -17.59
CA LEU A 31 4.75 0.64 -16.35
C LEU A 31 6.13 0.60 -15.67
N LYS A 32 6.26 1.21 -14.49
CA LYS A 32 7.39 1.01 -13.58
C LYS A 32 7.11 -0.30 -12.82
N ARG A 33 7.74 -1.39 -13.28
CA ARG A 33 7.49 -2.78 -12.88
C ARG A 33 8.16 -3.14 -11.56
N ASP A 34 7.75 -2.43 -10.50
CA ASP A 34 8.26 -2.65 -9.15
C ASP A 34 7.90 -4.05 -8.62
N ASP A 35 6.83 -4.65 -9.13
CA ASP A 35 6.46 -6.04 -8.88
C ASP A 35 7.50 -7.09 -9.30
N LEU A 36 8.46 -6.73 -10.18
CA LEU A 36 9.49 -7.63 -10.68
C LEU A 36 10.82 -7.58 -9.90
N ILE A 37 10.94 -6.74 -8.87
CA ILE A 37 12.21 -6.62 -8.12
C ILE A 37 12.53 -7.85 -7.27
N ASP A 38 11.52 -8.58 -6.82
CA ASP A 38 11.67 -9.80 -6.02
C ASP A 38 10.41 -10.65 -6.11
N SER A 39 10.57 -11.98 -6.17
CA SER A 39 9.46 -12.91 -6.31
C SER A 39 8.62 -13.08 -5.04
N LEU A 40 9.15 -12.83 -3.84
CA LEU A 40 8.45 -13.03 -2.55
C LEU A 40 8.15 -11.72 -1.80
N ILE A 41 8.97 -10.68 -2.02
CA ILE A 41 8.92 -9.38 -1.35
C ILE A 41 8.68 -8.25 -2.39
N PRO A 42 7.68 -8.34 -3.30
CA PRO A 42 7.61 -7.48 -4.47
C PRO A 42 7.41 -5.99 -4.16
N GLY A 43 8.00 -5.16 -5.02
CA GLY A 43 7.78 -3.73 -5.16
C GLY A 43 7.77 -2.94 -3.86
N ASN A 44 6.66 -2.25 -3.64
CA ASN A 44 6.55 -1.30 -2.52
C ASN A 44 6.59 -1.96 -1.13
N LYS A 45 6.60 -3.30 -1.02
CA LYS A 45 6.81 -3.97 0.27
C LYS A 45 8.28 -4.05 0.63
N TRP A 46 9.16 -4.49 -0.29
CA TRP A 46 10.60 -4.46 -0.04
C TRP A 46 11.08 -3.04 0.26
N ARG A 47 10.71 -2.06 -0.57
CA ARG A 47 11.14 -0.66 -0.38
C ARG A 47 10.84 -0.14 1.03
N LYS A 48 9.63 -0.43 1.54
CA LYS A 48 9.25 -0.05 2.90
C LYS A 48 9.97 -0.84 3.99
N LEU A 49 10.18 -2.14 3.75
CA LEU A 49 10.83 -3.03 4.71
C LEU A 49 12.34 -2.75 4.82
N LYS A 50 13.05 -2.50 3.72
CA LYS A 50 14.50 -2.23 3.67
C LYS A 50 15.01 -1.35 4.82
N HIS A 51 14.40 -0.17 5.01
CA HIS A 51 14.79 0.79 6.05
C HIS A 51 14.23 0.47 7.43
N ASN A 52 13.12 -0.26 7.52
CA ASN A 52 12.66 -0.80 8.80
C ASN A 52 13.62 -1.90 9.29
N LEU A 53 14.12 -2.76 8.40
CA LEU A 53 15.01 -3.87 8.71
C LEU A 53 16.47 -3.43 8.91
N ALA A 54 16.83 -2.21 8.50
CA ALA A 54 18.14 -1.62 8.73
C ALA A 54 18.38 -1.36 10.23
N GLY A 55 18.96 -2.35 10.91
CA GLY A 55 19.18 -2.33 12.36
C GLY A 55 18.30 -3.29 13.16
N ALA A 56 17.48 -4.12 12.50
CA ALA A 56 16.82 -5.25 13.16
C ALA A 56 17.86 -6.26 13.65
N THR A 57 17.63 -6.88 14.80
CA THR A 57 18.49 -7.90 15.42
C THR A 57 17.72 -9.19 15.61
N THR A 58 18.45 -10.31 15.75
CA THR A 58 17.86 -11.63 16.07
C THR A 58 17.09 -11.63 17.38
N ASP A 59 17.54 -10.81 18.33
CA ASP A 59 17.07 -10.80 19.72
C ASP A 59 15.77 -9.99 19.89
N ARG A 60 15.38 -9.20 18.88
CA ARG A 60 14.19 -8.35 18.90
C ARG A 60 13.26 -8.66 17.72
N PRO A 61 12.29 -9.58 17.88
CA PRO A 61 11.38 -10.00 16.82
C PRO A 61 10.62 -8.83 16.17
N ILE A 62 10.36 -8.95 14.88
CA ILE A 62 9.58 -7.97 14.11
C ILE A 62 8.09 -8.30 14.26
N LEU A 63 7.34 -7.41 14.91
CA LEU A 63 5.88 -7.53 15.03
C LEU A 63 5.22 -6.58 14.02
N THR A 64 4.28 -7.10 13.22
CA THR A 64 3.55 -6.31 12.22
C THR A 64 2.07 -6.69 12.14
N PHE A 65 1.27 -5.88 11.45
CA PHE A 65 -0.18 -5.96 11.40
C PHE A 65 -0.71 -6.15 9.97
N GLY A 66 -1.76 -6.97 9.82
CA GLY A 66 -2.50 -7.06 8.56
C GLY A 66 -3.83 -7.80 8.65
N GLY A 67 -4.62 -7.75 7.57
CA GLY A 67 -5.72 -8.69 7.36
C GLY A 67 -5.23 -10.07 6.87
N ALA A 68 -6.11 -11.07 6.90
CA ALA A 68 -5.80 -12.46 6.52
C ALA A 68 -5.20 -12.66 5.11
N TYR A 69 -5.40 -11.73 4.18
CA TYR A 69 -4.83 -11.76 2.82
C TYR A 69 -3.78 -10.65 2.58
N SER A 70 -3.13 -10.18 3.65
CA SER A 70 -2.20 -9.04 3.57
C SER A 70 -0.89 -9.38 2.86
N HIS A 71 -0.62 -8.71 1.73
CA HIS A 71 0.68 -8.76 1.06
C HIS A 71 1.82 -8.25 1.97
N HIS A 72 1.52 -7.42 2.97
CA HIS A 72 2.52 -6.96 3.93
C HIS A 72 2.91 -8.04 4.95
N ILE A 73 1.96 -8.89 5.36
CA ILE A 73 2.24 -10.03 6.24
C ILE A 73 3.16 -11.01 5.52
N ALA A 74 2.79 -11.43 4.30
CA ALA A 74 3.61 -12.33 3.48
C ALA A 74 5.02 -11.76 3.22
N ALA A 75 5.11 -10.50 2.78
CA ALA A 75 6.41 -9.87 2.51
C ALA A 75 7.28 -9.72 3.77
N THR A 76 6.68 -9.45 4.94
CA THR A 76 7.43 -9.35 6.20
C THR A 76 7.92 -10.73 6.66
N ALA A 77 7.09 -11.77 6.52
CA ALA A 77 7.50 -13.15 6.82
C ALA A 77 8.64 -13.62 5.90
N ALA A 78 8.52 -13.39 4.60
CA ALA A 78 9.56 -13.70 3.62
C ALA A 78 10.88 -12.94 3.88
N ALA A 79 10.80 -11.66 4.26
CA ALA A 79 11.97 -10.89 4.66
C ALA A 79 12.59 -11.43 5.96
N GLY A 80 11.77 -11.77 6.96
CA GLY A 80 12.21 -12.39 8.21
C GLY A 80 12.99 -13.68 7.97
N HIS A 81 12.39 -14.61 7.24
CA HIS A 81 13.04 -15.85 6.82
C HIS A 81 14.35 -15.61 6.07
N ARG A 82 14.37 -14.71 5.08
CA ARG A 82 15.55 -14.41 4.26
C ARG A 82 16.73 -13.87 5.06
N TYR A 83 16.46 -13.05 6.08
CA TYR A 83 17.48 -12.37 6.89
C TYR A 83 17.68 -12.98 8.28
N GLY A 84 17.08 -14.14 8.58
CA GLY A 84 17.21 -14.82 9.88
C GLY A 84 16.55 -14.09 11.05
N LEU A 85 15.55 -13.24 10.78
CA LEU A 85 14.86 -12.42 11.78
C LEU A 85 13.52 -13.06 12.15
N ALA A 86 13.29 -13.26 13.46
CA ALA A 86 12.00 -13.73 13.96
C ALA A 86 10.88 -12.73 13.63
N THR A 87 9.73 -13.23 13.18
CA THR A 87 8.58 -12.39 12.81
C THR A 87 7.29 -12.82 13.48
N ILE A 88 6.44 -11.83 13.77
CA ILE A 88 5.12 -11.98 14.39
C ILE A 88 4.09 -11.23 13.55
N GLY A 89 3.07 -11.95 13.09
CA GLY A 89 1.97 -11.42 12.30
C GLY A 89 0.70 -11.28 13.15
N VAL A 90 0.33 -10.05 13.49
CA VAL A 90 -0.93 -9.73 14.17
C VAL A 90 -2.05 -9.59 13.13
N ILE A 91 -2.92 -10.58 13.07
CA ILE A 91 -3.96 -10.73 12.06
C ILE A 91 -5.30 -10.15 12.54
N ARG A 92 -5.96 -9.35 11.69
CA ARG A 92 -7.30 -8.80 11.97
C ARG A 92 -8.40 -9.84 11.81
N GLY A 93 -9.12 -10.10 12.89
CA GLY A 93 -10.23 -11.04 13.00
C GLY A 93 -9.84 -12.25 13.86
N GLU A 94 -10.72 -13.25 13.87
CA GLU A 94 -10.46 -14.55 14.49
C GLU A 94 -9.62 -15.44 13.56
N GLU A 95 -9.01 -16.47 14.14
CA GLU A 95 -8.41 -17.55 13.36
C GLU A 95 -9.47 -18.29 12.54
N ARG A 96 -9.08 -18.72 11.33
CA ARG A 96 -9.89 -19.58 10.47
C ARG A 96 -9.00 -20.69 9.93
N LEU A 97 -9.40 -21.92 10.20
CA LEU A 97 -8.73 -23.13 9.73
C LEU A 97 -9.59 -23.81 8.63
N PRO A 98 -8.98 -24.36 7.57
CA PRO A 98 -7.56 -24.28 7.24
C PRO A 98 -7.13 -22.84 6.92
N LEU A 99 -5.87 -22.51 7.20
CA LEU A 99 -5.30 -21.20 6.86
C LEU A 99 -5.37 -20.98 5.34
N ASN A 100 -5.72 -19.76 4.94
CA ASN A 100 -5.63 -19.36 3.53
C ASN A 100 -4.15 -19.31 3.08
N PRO A 101 -3.86 -19.42 1.76
CA PRO A 101 -2.49 -19.53 1.27
C PRO A 101 -1.52 -18.47 1.81
N VAL A 102 -1.99 -17.22 1.96
CA VAL A 102 -1.17 -16.08 2.44
C VAL A 102 -0.67 -16.30 3.86
N LEU A 103 -1.53 -16.78 4.76
CA LEU A 103 -1.15 -17.08 6.15
C LEU A 103 -0.37 -18.39 6.25
N THR A 104 -0.69 -19.36 5.40
CA THR A 104 0.06 -20.62 5.29
C THR A 104 1.53 -20.36 4.99
N ALA A 105 1.89 -19.66 3.91
CA ALA A 105 3.31 -19.43 3.65
C ALA A 105 3.96 -18.40 4.59
N ALA A 106 3.19 -17.49 5.21
CA ALA A 106 3.75 -16.65 6.28
C ALA A 106 4.25 -17.53 7.44
N ARG A 107 3.41 -18.48 7.89
CA ARG A 107 3.79 -19.49 8.89
C ARG A 107 4.92 -20.40 8.41
N ASP A 108 4.89 -20.84 7.15
CA ASP A 108 5.94 -21.72 6.58
C ASP A 108 7.29 -20.98 6.39
N HIS A 109 7.27 -19.64 6.36
CA HIS A 109 8.44 -18.76 6.51
C HIS A 109 8.78 -18.44 7.98
N GLY A 110 8.24 -19.19 8.94
CA GLY A 110 8.56 -19.07 10.36
C GLY A 110 7.87 -17.92 11.09
N MET A 111 6.90 -17.22 10.48
CA MET A 111 6.15 -16.17 11.19
C MET A 111 5.18 -16.77 12.22
N ARG A 112 5.30 -16.36 13.49
CA ARG A 112 4.28 -16.64 14.51
C ARG A 112 3.04 -15.79 14.23
N LEU A 113 1.89 -16.44 14.01
CA LEU A 113 0.62 -15.74 13.85
C LEU A 113 -0.06 -15.53 15.20
N THR A 114 -0.69 -14.39 15.38
CA THR A 114 -1.60 -14.08 16.50
C THR A 114 -2.77 -13.24 15.99
N TYR A 115 -3.86 -13.15 16.76
CA TYR A 115 -5.14 -12.65 16.27
C TYR A 115 -5.71 -11.56 17.18
N LEU A 116 -6.23 -10.51 16.57
CA LEU A 116 -6.99 -9.45 17.25
C LEU A 116 -8.36 -9.31 16.63
N ASP A 117 -9.40 -9.29 17.47
CA ASP A 117 -10.75 -8.96 17.06
C ASP A 117 -10.80 -7.61 16.31
N ARG A 118 -11.85 -7.41 15.50
CA ARG A 118 -11.95 -6.23 14.62
C ARG A 118 -12.00 -4.90 15.38
N THR A 119 -12.47 -4.90 16.63
CA THR A 119 -12.60 -3.70 17.46
C THR A 119 -11.26 -3.35 18.10
N THR A 120 -10.56 -4.33 18.67
CA THR A 120 -9.23 -4.13 19.24
C THR A 120 -8.17 -3.86 18.16
N TYR A 121 -8.26 -4.47 16.98
CA TYR A 121 -7.35 -4.19 15.87
C TYR A 121 -7.47 -2.76 15.32
N ARG A 122 -8.63 -2.10 15.43
CA ARG A 122 -8.74 -0.66 15.09
C ARG A 122 -7.89 0.20 16.03
N ARG A 123 -7.81 -0.19 17.30
CA ARG A 123 -7.02 0.40 18.39
C ARG A 123 -5.61 -0.19 18.54
N LYS A 124 -5.06 -0.82 17.49
CA LYS A 124 -3.77 -1.53 17.54
C LYS A 124 -2.57 -0.67 17.94
N THR A 125 -2.69 0.65 17.79
CA THR A 125 -1.68 1.66 18.16
C THR A 125 -1.87 2.22 19.57
N ASP A 126 -2.99 1.94 20.22
CA ASP A 126 -3.33 2.52 21.52
C ASP A 126 -2.45 1.91 22.61
N PRO A 127 -1.98 2.70 23.61
CA PRO A 127 -1.04 2.23 24.61
C PRO A 127 -1.42 0.91 25.31
N PRO A 128 -2.70 0.64 25.68
CA PRO A 128 -3.07 -0.63 26.29
C PRO A 128 -2.89 -1.85 25.38
N VAL A 129 -3.13 -1.70 24.07
CA VAL A 129 -2.99 -2.80 23.09
C VAL A 129 -1.52 -3.06 22.81
N VAL A 130 -0.73 -2.00 22.66
CA VAL A 130 0.74 -2.06 22.52
C VAL A 130 1.39 -2.70 23.75
N ALA A 131 0.98 -2.30 24.96
CA ALA A 131 1.47 -2.87 26.21
C ALA A 131 1.17 -4.37 26.33
N ARG A 132 -0.06 -4.80 25.98
CA ARG A 132 -0.42 -6.22 25.96
C ARG A 132 0.45 -7.02 24.99
N LEU A 133 0.66 -6.52 23.77
CA LEU A 133 1.52 -7.18 22.78
C LEU A 133 2.97 -7.28 23.28
N ARG A 134 3.52 -6.22 23.90
CA ARG A 134 4.85 -6.29 24.53
C ARG A 134 4.93 -7.25 25.70
N SER A 135 3.85 -7.40 26.47
CA SER A 135 3.78 -8.40 27.54
C SER A 135 3.71 -9.84 27.03
N GLU A 136 3.15 -10.09 25.83
CA GLU A 136 3.04 -11.43 25.23
C GLU A 136 4.32 -11.83 24.47
N PHE A 137 4.97 -10.87 23.80
CA PHE A 137 6.07 -11.12 22.86
C PHE A 137 7.44 -10.57 23.29
N GLY A 138 7.52 -9.88 24.44
CA GLY A 138 8.75 -9.26 24.93
C GLY A 138 9.07 -7.93 24.23
N ASP A 139 10.35 -7.57 24.15
CA ASP A 139 10.74 -6.45 23.29
C ASP A 139 10.62 -6.85 21.82
N VAL A 140 9.84 -6.08 21.08
CA VAL A 140 9.56 -6.30 19.67
C VAL A 140 9.73 -5.01 18.88
N GLN A 141 10.21 -5.16 17.65
CA GLN A 141 10.21 -4.08 16.69
C GLN A 141 8.85 -4.02 16.00
N MET A 142 8.03 -3.03 16.37
CA MET A 142 6.71 -2.85 15.77
C MET A 142 6.80 -2.10 14.43
N ILE A 143 6.34 -2.74 13.36
CA ILE A 143 6.14 -2.13 12.04
C ILE A 143 4.63 -1.96 11.81
N PRO A 144 4.14 -0.75 11.44
CA PRO A 144 2.71 -0.52 11.26
C PRO A 144 2.14 -1.21 10.01
N GLU A 145 0.82 -1.32 9.94
CA GLU A 145 0.08 -1.96 8.86
C GLU A 145 0.49 -1.42 7.47
N GLY A 146 1.03 -2.31 6.64
CA GLY A 146 1.51 -1.97 5.30
C GLY A 146 2.85 -1.24 5.25
N GLY A 147 3.62 -1.21 6.34
CA GLY A 147 4.96 -0.60 6.44
C GLY A 147 4.98 0.92 6.30
N SER A 148 3.87 1.60 6.60
CA SER A 148 3.77 3.06 6.48
C SER A 148 4.19 3.75 7.77
N ASN A 149 5.47 4.08 7.84
CA ASN A 149 6.10 4.97 8.82
C ASN A 149 7.22 5.76 8.12
N ALA A 150 7.85 6.71 8.82
CA ALA A 150 9.00 7.47 8.33
C ALA A 150 10.04 6.62 7.56
N ALA A 151 10.52 5.52 8.15
CA ALA A 151 11.48 4.62 7.49
C ALA A 151 10.95 4.03 6.17
N GLY A 152 9.70 3.58 6.15
CA GLY A 152 9.08 3.04 4.94
C GLY A 152 8.85 4.10 3.85
N VAL A 153 8.59 5.34 4.25
CA VAL A 153 8.46 6.51 3.37
C VAL A 153 9.81 6.88 2.74
N VAL A 154 10.89 6.88 3.51
CA VAL A 154 12.27 7.05 3.01
C VAL A 154 12.59 6.00 1.94
N GLY A 155 12.27 4.73 2.18
CA GLY A 155 12.46 3.67 1.19
C GLY A 155 11.62 3.82 -0.08
N CYS A 156 10.39 4.34 0.03
CA CYS A 156 9.58 4.67 -1.15
C CYS A 156 10.06 5.93 -1.89
N ARG A 157 10.91 6.78 -1.30
CA ARG A 157 11.56 7.90 -2.01
C ARG A 157 12.54 7.43 -3.08
N GLU A 158 13.23 6.32 -2.82
CA GLU A 158 14.15 5.69 -3.78
C GLU A 158 13.44 5.34 -5.10
N LEU A 159 12.17 4.90 -5.05
CA LEU A 159 11.37 4.60 -6.25
C LEU A 159 11.16 5.83 -7.15
N GLY A 160 10.91 6.99 -6.55
CA GLY A 160 10.75 8.24 -7.30
C GLY A 160 12.05 8.67 -7.96
N GLY A 161 13.17 8.57 -7.22
CA GLY A 161 14.49 8.92 -7.73
C GLY A 161 14.96 8.00 -8.86
N GLU A 162 14.76 6.68 -8.73
CA GLU A 162 14.99 5.71 -9.80
C GLU A 162 14.19 6.04 -11.06
N LEU A 163 12.89 6.33 -10.89
CA LEU A 163 12.01 6.62 -12.03
C LEU A 163 12.41 7.92 -12.73
N ALA A 164 12.74 8.97 -11.96
CA ALA A 164 13.23 10.24 -12.50
C ALA A 164 14.56 10.10 -13.25
N ALA A 165 15.43 9.17 -12.83
CA ALA A 165 16.68 8.85 -13.53
C ALA A 165 16.48 7.97 -14.78
N GLN A 166 15.37 7.25 -14.89
CA GLN A 166 15.07 6.35 -16.02
C GLN A 166 14.19 6.98 -17.10
N LEU A 167 13.24 7.85 -16.72
CA LEU A 167 12.21 8.36 -17.64
C LEU A 167 11.65 9.72 -17.17
N GLU A 168 11.68 10.71 -18.05
CA GLU A 168 11.00 11.98 -17.85
C GLU A 168 9.50 11.85 -18.16
N VAL A 169 8.64 12.15 -17.17
CA VAL A 169 7.17 12.07 -17.29
C VAL A 169 6.48 13.26 -16.63
N ASP A 170 5.31 13.60 -17.14
CA ASP A 170 4.47 14.70 -16.64
C ASP A 170 3.62 14.24 -15.44
N TRP A 171 3.33 12.93 -15.37
CA TRP A 171 2.59 12.27 -14.30
C TRP A 171 3.19 10.94 -13.87
N VAL A 172 3.13 10.66 -12.56
CA VAL A 172 3.36 9.32 -12.00
C VAL A 172 2.12 8.86 -11.23
N CYS A 173 1.62 7.65 -11.49
CA CYS A 173 0.44 7.09 -10.82
C CYS A 173 0.82 5.94 -9.88
N CYS A 174 0.22 5.89 -8.68
CA CYS A 174 0.32 4.72 -7.79
C CYS A 174 -0.98 4.46 -7.00
N PRO A 175 -1.29 3.19 -6.66
CA PRO A 175 -2.41 2.87 -5.78
C PRO A 175 -2.12 3.22 -4.32
N VAL A 176 -3.12 3.74 -3.62
CA VAL A 176 -3.02 4.20 -2.23
C VAL A 176 -3.96 3.40 -1.33
N GLY A 177 -3.36 2.68 -0.38
CA GLY A 177 -4.04 2.08 0.78
C GLY A 177 -3.64 2.80 2.06
N SER A 178 -2.47 2.46 2.62
CA SER A 178 -1.94 3.05 3.85
C SER A 178 -1.02 4.27 3.64
N GLY A 179 -1.16 5.01 2.55
CA GLY A 179 -0.44 6.28 2.28
C GLY A 179 1.05 6.20 1.93
N GLY A 180 1.87 5.43 2.66
CA GLY A 180 3.34 5.55 2.66
C GLY A 180 4.05 5.37 1.30
N THR A 181 3.46 4.66 0.34
CA THR A 181 4.03 4.57 -1.02
C THR A 181 3.93 5.90 -1.75
N LEU A 182 2.77 6.58 -1.67
CA LEU A 182 2.58 7.90 -2.27
C LEU A 182 3.47 8.95 -1.58
N ALA A 183 3.52 8.94 -0.25
CA ALA A 183 4.32 9.87 0.55
C ALA A 183 5.81 9.82 0.16
N GLY A 184 6.38 8.63 0.01
CA GLY A 184 7.76 8.47 -0.43
C GLY A 184 7.96 8.81 -1.91
N LEU A 185 7.12 8.23 -2.78
CA LEU A 185 7.20 8.43 -4.23
C LEU A 185 7.17 9.90 -4.63
N ALA A 186 6.24 10.67 -4.07
CA ALA A 186 6.12 12.11 -4.34
C ALA A 186 7.31 12.94 -3.83
N ALA A 187 8.02 12.48 -2.80
CA ALA A 187 9.25 13.11 -2.31
C ALA A 187 10.50 12.75 -3.15
N GLY A 188 10.38 11.86 -4.13
CA GLY A 188 11.50 11.33 -4.93
C GLY A 188 11.44 11.62 -6.43
N VAL A 189 10.26 11.91 -7.00
CA VAL A 189 10.12 12.25 -8.43
C VAL A 189 10.78 13.59 -8.78
N ALA A 190 11.00 13.83 -10.07
CA ALA A 190 11.48 15.11 -10.57
C ALA A 190 10.50 16.26 -10.24
N GLU A 191 11.02 17.47 -10.03
CA GLU A 191 10.27 18.63 -9.53
C GLU A 191 9.03 19.00 -10.36
N ARG A 192 9.09 18.80 -11.69
CA ARG A 192 7.99 19.10 -12.63
C ARG A 192 6.97 17.96 -12.77
N THR A 193 7.23 16.80 -12.16
CA THR A 193 6.42 15.59 -12.29
C THR A 193 5.35 15.54 -11.20
N ARG A 194 4.08 15.38 -11.60
CA ARG A 194 2.95 15.34 -10.68
C ARG A 194 2.59 13.92 -10.27
N VAL A 195 2.34 13.66 -8.99
CA VAL A 195 2.02 12.30 -8.52
C VAL A 195 0.53 12.13 -8.21
N LEU A 196 -0.09 11.21 -8.93
CA LEU A 196 -1.47 10.78 -8.74
C LEU A 196 -1.52 9.55 -7.83
N GLY A 197 -1.96 9.74 -6.60
CA GLY A 197 -2.45 8.64 -5.78
C GLY A 197 -3.84 8.21 -6.21
N VAL A 198 -4.15 6.91 -6.26
CA VAL A 198 -5.51 6.42 -6.49
C VAL A 198 -5.98 5.61 -5.29
N SER A 199 -7.00 6.10 -4.58
CA SER A 199 -7.53 5.42 -3.38
C SER A 199 -8.21 4.10 -3.76
N VAL A 200 -7.76 3.00 -3.14
CA VAL A 200 -8.41 1.68 -3.24
C VAL A 200 -9.51 1.49 -2.18
N LEU A 201 -9.65 2.47 -1.29
CA LEU A 201 -10.54 2.49 -0.14
C LEU A 201 -11.75 3.40 -0.42
N GLY A 202 -12.89 3.09 0.22
CA GLY A 202 -14.07 3.96 0.19
C GLY A 202 -13.88 5.20 1.07
N GLY A 203 -14.65 6.26 0.78
CA GLY A 203 -14.50 7.57 1.41
C GLY A 203 -13.66 8.54 0.57
N THR A 204 -13.60 9.80 1.00
CA THR A 204 -12.90 10.91 0.34
C THR A 204 -12.08 11.71 1.35
N GLY A 205 -11.00 12.35 0.91
CA GLY A 205 -10.16 13.29 1.69
C GLY A 205 -9.35 12.71 2.86
N PHE A 206 -9.72 11.55 3.41
CA PHE A 206 -9.10 11.03 4.65
C PHE A 206 -7.65 10.52 4.49
N LEU A 207 -7.20 10.22 3.27
CA LEU A 207 -5.82 9.79 3.03
C LEU A 207 -4.85 10.97 2.88
N ASP A 208 -5.33 12.15 2.49
CA ASP A 208 -4.51 13.35 2.29
C ASP A 208 -3.78 13.79 3.57
N PRO A 209 -4.43 13.93 4.76
CA PRO A 209 -3.70 14.25 5.99
C PRO A 209 -2.76 13.11 6.44
N ILE A 210 -3.11 11.85 6.16
CA ILE A 210 -2.26 10.69 6.50
C ILE A 210 -0.96 10.70 5.67
N VAL A 211 -1.06 10.98 4.36
CA VAL A 211 0.10 11.07 3.46
C VAL A 211 0.96 12.30 3.79
N ALA A 212 0.33 13.43 4.13
CA ALA A 212 1.06 14.62 4.58
C ALA A 212 1.79 14.40 5.92
N GLU A 213 1.17 13.71 6.89
CA GLU A 213 1.82 13.37 8.16
C GLU A 213 2.99 12.41 7.96
N LEU A 214 2.82 11.37 7.15
CA LEU A 214 3.89 10.46 6.78
C LEU A 214 5.10 11.16 6.10
N GLN A 215 4.88 12.26 5.38
CA GLN A 215 5.97 13.11 4.87
C GLN A 215 6.58 14.00 5.97
N ARG A 216 5.78 14.55 6.90
CA ARG A 216 6.29 15.30 8.07
C ARG A 216 7.16 14.43 8.98
N GLU A 217 6.72 13.21 9.31
CA GLU A 217 7.50 12.25 10.09
C GLU A 217 8.83 11.87 9.41
N ALA A 218 8.83 11.74 8.08
CA ALA A 218 9.99 11.28 7.31
C ALA A 218 10.99 12.39 6.96
N PHE A 219 10.50 13.60 6.69
CA PHE A 219 11.26 14.69 6.04
C PHE A 219 11.06 16.06 6.69
N GLY A 220 10.26 16.17 7.75
CA GLY A 220 9.91 17.43 8.41
C GLY A 220 8.90 18.32 7.65
N THR A 221 8.59 18.00 6.40
CA THR A 221 7.70 18.81 5.55
C THR A 221 6.98 17.97 4.48
N ARG A 222 5.94 18.55 3.87
CA ARG A 222 5.28 17.98 2.68
C ARG A 222 6.17 18.19 1.46
N MET A 223 6.35 17.17 0.62
CA MET A 223 7.23 17.19 -0.54
C MET A 223 6.53 16.72 -1.82
N GLY A 224 6.87 17.37 -2.94
CA GLY A 224 6.34 17.07 -4.28
C GLY A 224 4.92 17.59 -4.55
N ASP A 225 4.57 17.76 -5.83
CA ASP A 225 3.19 17.93 -6.24
C ASP A 225 2.49 16.57 -6.30
N TRP A 226 1.48 16.39 -5.46
CA TRP A 226 0.71 15.15 -5.40
C TRP A 226 -0.75 15.40 -5.01
N ARG A 227 -1.66 14.59 -5.55
CA ARG A 227 -3.08 14.57 -5.22
C ARG A 227 -3.63 13.15 -5.17
N ILE A 228 -4.73 12.93 -4.46
CA ILE A 228 -5.42 11.63 -4.40
C ILE A 228 -6.72 11.67 -5.19
N ALA A 229 -6.84 10.78 -6.18
CA ALA A 229 -8.09 10.48 -6.85
C ALA A 229 -8.89 9.45 -6.03
N TYR A 230 -10.12 9.84 -5.68
CA TYR A 230 -11.10 9.01 -4.98
C TYR A 230 -12.19 8.52 -5.94
N GLY A 231 -13.09 7.65 -5.47
CA GLY A 231 -14.19 7.08 -6.26
C GLY A 231 -13.82 5.84 -7.08
N PHE A 232 -12.54 5.64 -7.41
CA PHE A 232 -12.04 4.47 -8.16
C PHE A 232 -11.88 3.19 -7.32
N HIS A 233 -12.62 3.05 -6.21
CA HIS A 233 -12.52 1.89 -5.32
C HIS A 233 -13.37 0.69 -5.77
N HIS A 234 -14.20 0.81 -6.82
CA HIS A 234 -15.03 -0.27 -7.39
C HIS A 234 -15.81 -1.10 -6.35
N GLY A 235 -16.64 -0.42 -5.55
CA GLY A 235 -17.45 -1.04 -4.49
C GLY A 235 -16.74 -1.29 -3.17
N GLY A 236 -15.41 -1.09 -3.11
CA GLY A 236 -14.63 -1.01 -1.87
C GLY A 236 -13.33 -1.83 -1.91
N TYR A 237 -12.65 -1.88 -0.76
CA TYR A 237 -11.42 -2.68 -0.61
C TYR A 237 -11.67 -4.16 -0.96
N ALA A 238 -10.73 -4.77 -1.68
CA ALA A 238 -10.79 -6.13 -2.24
C ALA A 238 -11.96 -6.44 -3.18
N LYS A 239 -12.95 -5.56 -3.36
CA LYS A 239 -14.04 -5.73 -4.34
C LYS A 239 -13.61 -5.35 -5.76
N ARG A 240 -14.30 -5.93 -6.74
CA ARG A 240 -14.15 -5.69 -8.18
C ARG A 240 -15.55 -5.45 -8.75
N SER A 241 -15.72 -4.48 -9.64
CA SER A 241 -16.95 -4.31 -10.42
C SER A 241 -16.79 -4.95 -11.80
N PRO A 242 -17.87 -5.25 -12.54
CA PRO A 242 -17.78 -5.81 -13.89
C PRO A 242 -16.87 -4.99 -14.83
N GLN A 243 -16.94 -3.65 -14.74
CA GLN A 243 -16.10 -2.73 -15.52
C GLN A 243 -14.61 -2.83 -15.18
N LEU A 244 -14.26 -3.13 -13.92
CA LEU A 244 -12.87 -3.36 -13.53
C LEU A 244 -12.37 -4.71 -14.05
N THR A 245 -13.21 -5.74 -13.98
CA THR A 245 -12.90 -7.07 -14.54
C THR A 245 -12.65 -6.98 -16.05
N GLU A 246 -13.57 -6.35 -16.79
CA GLU A 246 -13.43 -6.10 -18.23
C GLU A 246 -12.16 -5.30 -18.56
N PHE A 247 -11.84 -4.27 -17.77
CA PHE A 247 -10.61 -3.51 -17.95
C PHE A 247 -9.35 -4.38 -17.76
N ILE A 248 -9.33 -5.23 -16.74
CA ILE A 248 -8.20 -6.14 -16.49
C ILE A 248 -8.07 -7.14 -17.63
N ASP A 249 -9.16 -7.80 -18.03
CA ASP A 249 -9.16 -8.81 -19.09
C ASP A 249 -8.73 -8.22 -20.43
N ARG A 250 -9.23 -7.02 -20.77
CA ARG A 250 -8.81 -6.31 -21.98
C ARG A 250 -7.33 -5.88 -21.93
N PHE A 251 -6.85 -5.37 -20.80
CA PHE A 251 -5.45 -4.97 -20.65
C PHE A 251 -4.50 -6.15 -20.76
N ASP A 252 -4.88 -7.29 -20.19
CA ASP A 252 -4.16 -8.57 -20.28
C ASP A 252 -4.09 -9.07 -21.74
N VAL A 253 -5.23 -9.12 -22.44
CA VAL A 253 -5.30 -9.53 -23.86
C VAL A 253 -4.51 -8.60 -24.79
N GLN A 254 -4.51 -7.28 -24.56
CA GLN A 254 -3.80 -6.33 -25.41
C GLN A 254 -2.28 -6.30 -25.15
N HIS A 255 -1.85 -6.45 -23.89
CA HIS A 255 -0.48 -6.13 -23.48
C HIS A 255 0.31 -7.31 -22.91
N GLY A 256 -0.31 -8.47 -22.71
CA GLY A 256 0.32 -9.64 -22.07
C GLY A 256 0.64 -9.42 -20.59
N VAL A 257 0.00 -8.45 -19.94
CA VAL A 257 0.26 -8.06 -18.54
C VAL A 257 -1.03 -8.13 -17.72
N ARG A 258 -1.24 -9.27 -17.04
CA ARG A 258 -2.31 -9.41 -16.06
C ARG A 258 -2.11 -8.45 -14.89
N LEU A 259 -3.12 -7.61 -14.62
CA LEU A 259 -3.08 -6.60 -13.56
C LEU A 259 -3.56 -7.13 -12.20
N GLU A 260 -2.94 -6.66 -11.12
CA GLU A 260 -3.38 -6.94 -9.75
C GLU A 260 -4.70 -6.20 -9.44
N PRO A 261 -5.78 -6.91 -9.10
CA PRO A 261 -7.15 -6.37 -9.13
C PRO A 261 -7.55 -5.50 -7.93
N ILE A 262 -6.85 -5.60 -6.79
CA ILE A 262 -7.21 -4.86 -5.57
C ILE A 262 -6.62 -3.44 -5.62
N TYR A 263 -5.41 -3.28 -6.16
CA TYR A 263 -4.64 -2.05 -6.19
C TYR A 263 -4.29 -1.60 -7.61
N VAL A 264 -3.47 -2.36 -8.33
CA VAL A 264 -2.83 -1.88 -9.58
C VAL A 264 -3.87 -1.59 -10.68
N ALA A 265 -4.83 -2.50 -10.87
CA ALA A 265 -5.89 -2.35 -11.84
C ALA A 265 -6.75 -1.11 -11.59
N LYS A 266 -7.01 -0.76 -10.33
CA LYS A 266 -7.80 0.43 -9.95
C LYS A 266 -7.02 1.72 -10.25
N ALA A 267 -5.72 1.73 -9.98
CA ALA A 267 -4.85 2.85 -10.31
C ALA A 267 -4.74 3.08 -11.83
N LEU A 268 -4.56 2.02 -12.62
CA LEU A 268 -4.55 2.10 -14.07
C LEU A 268 -5.92 2.48 -14.64
N TYR A 269 -7.01 1.88 -14.17
CA TYR A 269 -8.37 2.25 -14.60
C TYR A 269 -8.65 3.74 -14.37
N ALA A 270 -8.24 4.29 -13.22
CA ALA A 270 -8.34 5.71 -12.93
C ALA A 270 -7.55 6.59 -13.92
N VAL A 271 -6.33 6.19 -14.33
CA VAL A 271 -5.56 6.94 -15.36
C VAL A 271 -6.34 7.01 -16.67
N TYR A 272 -6.87 5.89 -17.16
CA TYR A 272 -7.63 5.84 -18.42
C TYR A 272 -8.91 6.69 -18.33
N ARG A 273 -9.61 6.66 -17.18
CA ARG A 273 -10.77 7.53 -16.94
C ARG A 273 -10.39 9.00 -16.90
N LEU A 274 -9.37 9.38 -16.14
CA LEU A 274 -8.96 10.78 -16.00
C LEU A 274 -8.43 11.39 -17.30
N VAL A 275 -7.83 10.58 -18.20
CA VAL A 275 -7.50 11.00 -19.57
C VAL A 275 -8.78 11.22 -20.39
N ALA A 276 -9.69 10.24 -20.41
CA ALA A 276 -10.95 10.35 -21.18
C ALA A 276 -11.87 11.47 -20.67
N ASP A 277 -11.84 11.76 -19.37
CA ASP A 277 -12.58 12.82 -18.69
C ASP A 277 -11.86 14.19 -18.76
N GLY A 278 -10.75 14.31 -19.50
CA GLY A 278 -10.00 15.56 -19.71
C GLY A 278 -9.24 16.11 -18.50
N GLN A 279 -9.19 15.36 -17.39
CA GLN A 279 -8.49 15.74 -16.15
C GLN A 279 -6.97 15.49 -16.18
N ILE A 280 -6.51 14.71 -17.17
CA ILE A 280 -5.10 14.62 -17.57
C ILE A 280 -5.03 15.12 -19.00
N ALA A 281 -4.15 16.09 -19.25
CA ALA A 281 -4.03 16.75 -20.54
C ALA A 281 -3.63 15.76 -21.66
N THR A 282 -4.13 16.02 -22.86
CA THR A 282 -3.68 15.35 -24.09
C THR A 282 -2.17 15.52 -24.27
N GLY A 283 -1.52 14.55 -24.91
CA GLY A 283 -0.06 14.53 -25.08
C GLY A 283 0.77 14.17 -23.83
N SER A 284 0.14 13.99 -22.65
CA SER A 284 0.87 13.69 -21.41
C SER A 284 1.66 12.37 -21.47
N ARG A 285 2.86 12.38 -20.88
CA ARG A 285 3.64 11.19 -20.54
C ARG A 285 3.32 10.74 -19.12
N ILE A 286 2.95 9.47 -18.94
CA ILE A 286 2.48 8.92 -17.66
C ILE A 286 3.26 7.65 -17.31
N ALA A 287 3.88 7.59 -16.14
CA ALA A 287 4.37 6.32 -15.58
C ALA A 287 3.42 5.80 -14.50
N ALA A 288 2.99 4.54 -14.58
CA ALA A 288 2.20 3.88 -13.54
C ALA A 288 3.05 2.84 -12.79
N VAL A 289 3.07 2.93 -11.46
CA VAL A 289 3.80 1.98 -10.61
C VAL A 289 2.98 0.70 -10.44
N VAL A 290 3.51 -0.41 -10.97
CA VAL A 290 2.98 -1.75 -10.73
C VAL A 290 3.52 -2.23 -9.39
N THR A 291 2.75 -2.01 -8.31
CA THR A 291 3.22 -2.22 -6.93
C THR A 291 3.26 -3.67 -6.46
N GLY A 292 2.78 -4.61 -7.27
CA GLY A 292 2.74 -6.04 -6.95
C GLY A 292 2.12 -6.88 -8.08
N PRO A 293 2.41 -8.18 -8.13
CA PRO A 293 1.95 -9.08 -9.18
C PRO A 293 0.46 -9.42 -9.09
N PRO A 294 -0.15 -9.93 -10.19
CA PRO A 294 -1.61 -10.17 -10.29
C PRO A 294 -2.20 -11.15 -9.28
N MET A 295 -1.37 -12.07 -8.77
CA MET A 295 -1.68 -12.92 -7.63
C MET A 295 -0.62 -12.71 -6.56
N ASN A 296 -0.99 -12.90 -5.29
CA ASN A 296 0.00 -12.96 -4.22
C ASN A 296 1.02 -14.07 -4.55
N PRO A 297 2.35 -13.82 -4.57
CA PRO A 297 3.32 -14.84 -4.99
C PRO A 297 3.29 -16.13 -4.19
N VAL A 298 2.89 -16.02 -2.92
CA VAL A 298 2.61 -17.15 -2.04
C VAL A 298 1.54 -18.10 -2.60
N ALA A 299 0.52 -17.58 -3.27
CA ALA A 299 -0.48 -18.41 -3.92
C ALA A 299 0.14 -19.20 -5.08
N LEU A 300 1.07 -18.60 -5.84
CA LEU A 300 1.78 -19.28 -6.92
C LEU A 300 2.66 -20.42 -6.40
N SER A 301 3.45 -20.22 -5.33
CA SER A 301 4.26 -21.30 -4.75
C SER A 301 3.39 -22.45 -4.23
N SER A 302 2.26 -22.15 -3.58
CA SER A 302 1.31 -23.20 -3.13
C SER A 302 0.61 -23.92 -4.28
N LEU A 303 0.27 -23.23 -5.38
CA LEU A 303 -0.35 -23.81 -6.57
C LEU A 303 0.64 -24.68 -7.36
N VAL A 304 1.89 -24.26 -7.51
CA VAL A 304 2.94 -25.05 -8.19
C VAL A 304 3.27 -26.33 -7.40
N VAL A 305 3.29 -26.26 -6.06
CA VAL A 305 3.43 -27.45 -5.20
C VAL A 305 2.21 -28.38 -5.34
N GLN A 306 0.99 -27.86 -5.48
CA GLN A 306 -0.22 -28.68 -5.67
C GLN A 306 -0.42 -29.20 -7.10
N GLN A 307 0.20 -28.59 -8.12
CA GLN A 307 0.06 -28.98 -9.53
C GLN A 307 1.15 -29.92 -10.05
N SER A 308 2.08 -30.38 -9.20
CA SER A 308 3.04 -31.42 -9.58
C SER A 308 2.36 -32.80 -9.59
N PRO A 309 2.09 -33.43 -10.75
CA PRO A 309 1.55 -34.78 -10.79
C PRO A 309 2.64 -35.76 -10.37
N GLY A 310 2.32 -36.72 -9.50
CA GLY A 310 3.30 -37.71 -9.05
C GLY A 310 3.91 -38.46 -10.24
N ALA A 311 5.22 -38.27 -10.47
CA ALA A 311 5.95 -39.05 -11.45
C ALA A 311 5.86 -40.54 -11.07
N PRO A 312 5.55 -41.45 -12.01
CA PRO A 312 5.37 -42.85 -11.69
C PRO A 312 6.68 -43.45 -11.18
N ILE A 313 6.60 -44.15 -10.04
CA ILE A 313 7.73 -44.84 -9.43
C ILE A 313 8.18 -45.97 -10.37
N LEU A 314 9.20 -45.68 -11.19
CA LEU A 314 9.90 -46.66 -12.00
C LEU A 314 10.58 -47.66 -11.05
N ARG A 315 9.97 -48.84 -10.91
CA ARG A 315 10.56 -49.97 -10.19
C ARG A 315 11.92 -50.30 -10.80
N GLN A 316 13.00 -50.07 -10.04
CA GLN A 316 14.33 -50.46 -10.47
C GLN A 316 14.40 -52.00 -10.57
N GLN A 317 14.74 -52.51 -11.75
CA GLN A 317 15.07 -53.93 -11.93
C GLN A 317 16.41 -54.24 -11.22
N PRO A 318 16.57 -55.44 -10.63
CA PRO A 318 17.80 -55.79 -9.93
C PRO A 318 18.96 -56.00 -10.91
N ARG A 319 20.06 -55.26 -10.72
CA ARG A 319 21.32 -55.50 -11.43
C ARG A 319 22.04 -56.75 -10.90
N PRO A 320 22.69 -57.56 -11.76
CA PRO A 320 23.35 -58.79 -11.34
C PRO A 320 24.65 -58.55 -10.56
N ARG A 321 24.96 -59.47 -9.65
CA ARG A 321 26.16 -59.45 -8.79
C ARG A 321 27.45 -59.56 -9.62
N ARG A 322 28.47 -58.77 -9.29
CA ARG A 322 29.89 -59.06 -9.63
C ARG A 322 30.71 -59.26 -8.35
N ARG A 323 31.75 -60.09 -8.46
CA ARG A 323 32.53 -60.67 -7.34
C ARG A 323 33.53 -59.67 -6.73
N ALA A 324 33.93 -59.95 -5.50
CA ALA A 324 35.13 -59.40 -4.84
C ALA A 324 36.41 -59.84 -5.58
N GLN A 325 37.64 -59.37 -5.33
CA GLN A 325 38.36 -58.76 -4.17
C GLN A 325 39.67 -58.11 -4.76
N PRO A 326 40.71 -57.65 -4.02
CA PRO A 326 40.87 -57.36 -2.59
C PRO A 326 41.39 -55.93 -2.29
N ARG A 327 41.71 -55.64 -1.01
CA ARG A 327 42.20 -54.35 -0.46
C ARG A 327 43.73 -54.37 -0.22
N HIS A 328 44.38 -53.21 -0.21
CA HIS A 328 45.60 -52.90 0.57
C HIS A 328 45.74 -51.37 0.82
N PRO A 329 46.63 -50.86 1.70
CA PRO A 329 46.18 -49.94 2.77
C PRO A 329 46.71 -48.49 2.77
N VAL A 330 46.02 -47.67 3.58
CA VAL A 330 46.44 -46.50 4.39
C VAL A 330 47.84 -45.90 4.15
N GLY A 331 47.87 -44.61 3.78
CA GLY A 331 49.02 -43.71 3.89
C GLY A 331 48.69 -42.45 4.71
N GLN A 332 49.69 -41.86 5.38
CA GLN A 332 49.51 -40.77 6.37
C GLN A 332 49.74 -39.35 5.81
N ARG A 333 49.15 -38.36 6.51
CA ARG A 333 49.61 -36.96 6.75
C ARG A 333 50.34 -36.19 5.62
N VAL A 334 49.85 -34.97 5.33
CA VAL A 334 50.58 -33.71 5.60
C VAL A 334 49.56 -32.61 5.97
N VAL A 335 49.89 -31.78 6.96
CA VAL A 335 49.28 -30.47 7.23
C VAL A 335 50.43 -29.46 7.30
N PRO A 336 50.34 -28.29 6.64
CA PRO A 336 51.13 -27.11 6.98
C PRO A 336 50.25 -26.09 7.73
N ASP A 337 50.76 -25.65 8.87
CA ASP A 337 50.27 -24.51 9.67
C ASP A 337 51.24 -23.31 9.50
N VAL A 338 50.99 -22.23 10.24
CA VAL A 338 51.85 -21.06 10.50
C VAL A 338 51.75 -19.90 9.50
N GLY A 339 51.34 -18.74 10.02
CA GLY A 339 51.36 -17.46 9.28
C GLY A 339 50.87 -16.21 10.01
N ALA A 340 50.73 -16.21 11.34
CA ALA A 340 50.25 -15.05 12.09
C ALA A 340 51.35 -13.98 12.29
N PHE A 341 51.14 -12.78 11.74
CA PHE A 341 52.03 -11.62 11.98
C PHE A 341 51.52 -10.75 13.13
N HIS A 342 52.43 -10.36 14.02
CA HIS A 342 52.15 -9.48 15.16
C HIS A 342 53.34 -8.53 15.37
N GLN A 343 53.12 -7.22 15.22
CA GLN A 343 53.99 -6.06 15.59
C GLN A 343 53.42 -4.80 14.89
N ARG A 344 53.38 -3.57 15.45
CA ARG A 344 53.85 -2.98 16.72
C ARG A 344 52.83 -1.94 17.24
N ARG A 345 52.85 -1.69 18.55
CA ARG A 345 52.44 -0.39 19.13
C ARG A 345 53.64 0.55 19.16
N THR A 346 53.43 1.83 18.85
CA THR A 346 54.18 2.97 19.39
C THR A 346 53.17 4.08 19.72
N GLY A 347 53.34 4.76 20.85
CA GLY A 347 52.40 5.76 21.38
C GLY A 347 52.92 7.20 21.34
N ASN A 348 52.30 8.05 22.15
CA ASN A 348 52.43 9.51 22.27
C ASN A 348 51.76 10.30 21.11
N GLY A 349 51.05 11.42 21.34
CA GLY A 349 50.68 12.04 22.62
C GLY A 349 49.88 13.35 22.43
N HIS A 350 49.51 13.97 23.56
CA HIS A 350 48.91 15.32 23.73
C HIS A 350 47.41 15.59 23.41
N HIS A 351 46.70 15.94 24.50
CA HIS A 351 45.49 16.74 24.62
C HIS A 351 45.75 18.26 24.35
N PRO A 352 44.77 19.18 24.49
CA PRO A 352 43.35 19.16 24.11
C PRO A 352 42.94 20.46 23.37
N ARG A 353 41.72 20.55 22.82
CA ARG A 353 41.00 21.83 22.69
C ARG A 353 39.51 21.69 23.03
N GLN A 354 39.05 22.54 23.96
CA GLN A 354 37.64 22.78 24.24
C GLN A 354 37.03 23.64 23.14
N ILE A 355 35.75 23.44 22.84
CA ILE A 355 34.90 24.48 22.26
C ILE A 355 33.62 24.56 23.10
N VAL A 356 33.29 25.77 23.54
CA VAL A 356 32.08 26.12 24.29
C VAL A 356 31.13 26.85 23.35
N LEU A 357 29.84 26.49 23.38
CA LEU A 357 28.73 27.34 22.92
C LEU A 357 27.49 26.93 23.73
N ILE A 358 27.23 27.57 24.87
CA ILE A 358 26.25 28.66 25.01
C ILE A 358 24.85 28.25 24.54
N GLY A 359 24.01 27.84 25.50
CA GLY A 359 22.57 27.70 25.32
C GLY A 359 21.84 29.01 25.66
N LEU A 360 20.77 29.30 24.93
CA LEU A 360 19.87 30.42 25.19
C LEU A 360 18.53 29.87 25.69
N THR A 361 18.22 30.15 26.96
CA THR A 361 16.92 29.86 27.56
C THR A 361 16.14 31.16 27.68
N VAL A 362 14.97 31.25 27.06
CA VAL A 362 14.03 32.35 27.26
C VAL A 362 12.96 31.89 28.25
N ALA A 363 12.93 32.49 29.43
CA ALA A 363 11.88 32.30 30.40
C ALA A 363 10.88 33.46 30.32
N PHE A 364 9.58 33.14 30.31
CA PHE A 364 8.53 34.07 30.72
C PHE A 364 7.82 33.46 31.92
N GLY A 365 7.86 34.17 33.05
CA GLY A 365 7.09 33.84 34.23
C GLY A 365 6.06 34.93 34.50
N GLN A 366 4.87 34.54 34.91
CA GLN A 366 4.03 35.32 35.82
C GLN A 366 3.49 34.39 36.91
N ARG A 367 3.03 35.00 38.02
CA ARG A 367 2.92 34.38 39.35
C ARG A 367 1.62 34.83 40.01
N LEU A 368 1.27 34.15 41.09
CA LEU A 368 0.11 34.37 41.98
C LEU A 368 -1.20 33.74 41.43
N ASP A 369 -2.09 33.19 42.26
CA ASP A 369 -2.20 33.32 43.72
C ASP A 369 -2.52 32.01 44.49
N GLN A 370 -2.45 32.04 45.82
CA GLN A 370 -2.71 30.90 46.72
C GLN A 370 -4.18 30.80 47.15
N GLY A 371 -4.60 29.57 47.51
CA GLY A 371 -5.86 29.32 48.21
C GLY A 371 -5.93 27.89 48.76
N GLN A 372 -5.61 27.70 50.04
CA GLN A 372 -5.85 26.43 50.74
C GLN A 372 -7.30 26.35 51.22
N HIS A 373 -7.93 25.17 51.14
CA HIS A 373 -8.76 24.65 52.25
C HIS A 373 -8.87 23.12 52.15
N ARG A 374 -8.87 22.44 53.32
CA ARG A 374 -9.11 21.00 53.47
C ARG A 374 -10.58 20.73 53.80
N PHE A 375 -11.07 19.55 53.40
CA PHE A 375 -11.80 18.52 54.19
C PHE A 375 -12.94 17.86 53.40
N GLY A 376 -13.17 16.56 53.67
CA GLY A 376 -14.47 15.92 53.43
C GLY A 376 -14.58 14.93 52.27
N ASN A 377 -14.56 13.64 52.61
CA ASN A 377 -15.29 12.54 51.96
C ASN A 377 -16.02 11.83 53.12
N PRO A 378 -17.19 11.14 52.98
CA PRO A 378 -17.57 10.38 51.79
C PRO A 378 -19.09 10.30 51.44
N MET A 379 -19.39 9.44 50.46
CA MET A 379 -20.64 8.66 50.24
C MET A 379 -21.80 9.24 49.39
N SER A 380 -22.10 8.44 48.34
CA SER A 380 -23.40 8.17 47.70
C SER A 380 -24.23 9.31 47.09
N GLY A 381 -24.47 9.21 45.77
CA GLY A 381 -25.53 9.93 45.06
C GLY A 381 -25.53 9.64 43.57
N LYS A 382 -26.52 8.89 43.07
CA LYS A 382 -26.85 8.85 41.62
C LYS A 382 -27.53 10.17 41.26
N ILE A 383 -27.27 10.73 40.06
CA ILE A 383 -28.26 11.29 39.12
C ILE A 383 -27.55 11.79 37.83
N ILE A 384 -27.93 11.14 36.72
CA ILE A 384 -28.31 11.65 35.38
C ILE A 384 -27.66 12.92 34.76
N ASP A 385 -27.23 12.73 33.51
CA ASP A 385 -26.90 13.65 32.39
C ASP A 385 -25.58 14.44 32.34
N GLY A 386 -25.10 14.64 31.10
CA GLY A 386 -23.81 15.27 30.79
C GLY A 386 -23.27 14.96 29.38
N ARG A 387 -24.02 15.24 28.31
CA ARG A 387 -23.52 15.22 26.92
C ARG A 387 -22.58 16.40 26.62
N LEU A 388 -21.43 16.12 25.99
CA LEU A 388 -20.68 16.92 24.99
C LEU A 388 -19.20 16.47 25.00
N GLY A 389 -18.54 16.03 23.93
CA GLY A 389 -18.96 15.63 22.57
C GLY A 389 -17.92 14.61 22.05
N VAL A 390 -17.19 14.72 20.93
CA VAL A 390 -17.18 15.56 19.71
C VAL A 390 -16.38 14.72 18.68
N LEU A 391 -16.99 14.00 17.72
CA LEU A 391 -17.30 14.41 16.34
C LEU A 391 -18.01 13.23 15.63
N ASP A 392 -19.25 13.39 15.21
CA ASP A 392 -19.95 12.51 14.26
C ASP A 392 -21.11 13.33 13.66
N ASP A 393 -20.97 13.82 12.43
CA ASP A 393 -22.09 14.33 11.60
C ASP A 393 -21.63 14.77 10.20
N ILE A 394 -21.64 13.88 9.21
CA ILE A 394 -22.16 14.13 7.84
C ILE A 394 -22.66 12.79 7.28
N VAL A 395 -23.98 12.57 7.33
CA VAL A 395 -24.86 11.89 6.34
C VAL A 395 -26.11 11.44 7.10
N GLN A 396 -27.15 12.31 7.13
CA GLN A 396 -28.58 11.96 7.09
C GLN A 396 -29.42 13.25 7.20
N GLN A 397 -29.84 13.83 6.06
CA GLN A 397 -31.17 14.42 5.84
C GLN A 397 -31.26 15.12 4.47
N ARG A 398 -31.95 14.48 3.52
CA ARG A 398 -32.64 15.14 2.40
C ARG A 398 -33.80 14.26 1.92
N ARG A 399 -35.04 14.63 2.24
CA ARG A 399 -36.23 14.55 1.36
C ARG A 399 -37.48 15.09 2.07
N HIS A 400 -38.37 15.70 1.28
CA HIS A 400 -39.64 16.35 1.66
C HIS A 400 -39.46 17.66 2.46
N THR A 401 -40.17 18.76 2.19
CA THR A 401 -41.34 18.98 1.31
C THR A 401 -41.26 20.32 0.56
N LEU A 402 -41.82 20.37 -0.64
CA LEU A 402 -42.06 21.60 -1.42
C LEU A 402 -43.55 21.95 -1.29
N MET A 403 -43.90 23.09 -0.68
CA MET A 403 -45.11 23.92 -0.97
C MET A 403 -45.37 24.95 0.14
N SER A 404 -45.22 26.24 -0.19
CA SER A 404 -46.19 27.34 0.07
C SER A 404 -45.52 28.72 -0.12
N ARG A 405 -46.15 29.56 -0.94
CA ARG A 405 -46.11 31.04 -0.88
C ARG A 405 -47.10 31.48 0.23
N PRO A 406 -47.02 32.67 0.87
CA PRO A 406 -47.03 33.96 0.15
C PRO A 406 -46.43 35.25 0.82
N THR A 407 -46.41 36.33 0.01
CA THR A 407 -46.63 37.79 0.34
C THR A 407 -45.76 38.60 1.34
N GLY A 408 -45.44 39.85 0.92
CA GLY A 408 -45.08 41.02 1.76
C GLY A 408 -43.69 41.60 1.43
N PHE A 409 -43.52 42.70 0.67
CA PHE A 409 -43.73 44.16 0.90
C PHE A 409 -42.57 44.89 1.63
N GLY A 410 -42.19 46.08 1.12
CA GLY A 410 -41.12 46.99 1.59
C GLY A 410 -39.85 46.87 0.72
N ASP A 411 -39.43 47.84 -0.12
CA ASP A 411 -39.09 49.26 0.09
C ASP A 411 -37.92 49.46 1.08
N GLU A 412 -36.85 50.25 0.84
CA GLU A 412 -36.66 51.39 -0.08
C GLU A 412 -35.13 51.67 -0.34
N LEU A 413 -34.80 52.42 -1.41
CA LEU A 413 -33.62 53.33 -1.62
C LEU A 413 -32.15 52.84 -1.40
N GLY A 414 -31.16 53.16 -2.25
CA GLY A 414 -31.16 53.88 -3.54
C GLY A 414 -29.74 54.27 -4.05
N HIS A 415 -29.69 54.76 -5.31
CA HIS A 415 -28.60 55.51 -6.00
C HIS A 415 -27.24 54.84 -6.35
N GLY A 416 -26.82 54.94 -7.63
CA GLY A 416 -25.44 54.58 -8.04
C GLY A 416 -25.17 54.28 -9.53
N ALA A 417 -25.66 55.10 -10.46
CA ALA A 417 -25.63 54.93 -11.93
C ALA A 417 -24.35 54.32 -12.60
N ARG A 418 -24.56 53.47 -13.62
CA ARG A 418 -24.31 53.78 -15.07
C ARG A 418 -24.73 52.64 -16.00
N MET A 419 -25.38 52.97 -17.12
CA MET A 419 -25.71 52.03 -18.20
C MET A 419 -24.55 51.85 -19.18
N MET A 420 -24.36 50.63 -19.67
CA MET A 420 -24.11 50.37 -21.10
C MET A 420 -24.91 49.14 -21.52
N ASP A 421 -25.45 49.21 -22.73
CA ASP A 421 -26.54 48.37 -23.24
C ASP A 421 -26.01 47.41 -24.32
N VAL A 422 -26.21 46.10 -24.15
CA VAL A 422 -25.94 45.08 -25.17
C VAL A 422 -27.04 44.02 -25.15
N ARG A 423 -27.66 43.83 -26.32
CA ARG A 423 -28.88 43.03 -26.52
C ARG A 423 -28.65 41.52 -26.33
N PRO A 424 -29.59 40.77 -25.71
CA PRO A 424 -29.58 39.31 -25.73
C PRO A 424 -30.26 38.75 -26.99
N THR A 425 -29.58 37.82 -27.68
CA THR A 425 -30.14 37.08 -28.83
C THR A 425 -31.05 35.94 -28.35
N ALA A 426 -32.13 35.68 -29.09
CA ALA A 426 -33.22 34.79 -28.67
C ALA A 426 -32.84 33.31 -28.52
N LEU A 427 -33.42 32.64 -27.51
CA LEU A 427 -33.49 31.19 -27.45
C LEU A 427 -34.57 30.64 -28.40
N VAL A 428 -34.26 29.55 -29.10
CA VAL A 428 -35.22 28.73 -29.85
C VAL A 428 -35.47 27.43 -29.06
N PRO A 429 -36.72 27.07 -28.74
CA PRO A 429 -37.04 25.77 -28.15
C PRO A 429 -37.22 24.70 -29.23
N LEU A 430 -36.68 23.50 -29.01
CA LEU A 430 -37.01 22.31 -29.79
C LEU A 430 -37.64 21.24 -28.88
N SER A 431 -38.79 20.75 -29.31
CA SER A 431 -39.64 19.77 -28.61
C SER A 431 -39.04 18.35 -28.62
N PRO A 432 -39.39 17.49 -27.65
CA PRO A 432 -38.86 16.14 -27.57
C PRO A 432 -39.50 15.18 -28.58
N VAL A 433 -38.69 14.41 -29.30
CA VAL A 433 -39.16 13.27 -30.12
C VAL A 433 -39.20 12.02 -29.26
N ILE A 434 -40.40 11.49 -29.05
CA ILE A 434 -40.64 10.16 -28.51
C ILE A 434 -40.79 9.20 -29.70
N MET A 435 -39.98 8.15 -29.77
CA MET A 435 -40.30 6.96 -30.58
C MET A 435 -40.43 5.73 -29.69
N ARG A 436 -41.57 5.04 -29.84
CA ARG A 436 -41.83 3.73 -29.22
C ARG A 436 -41.33 2.62 -30.14
N GLY A 437 -41.05 1.48 -29.52
CA GLY A 437 -40.30 0.37 -30.11
C GLY A 437 -40.93 -0.34 -31.31
N GLN A 438 -40.09 -1.16 -31.92
CA GLN A 438 -40.50 -2.30 -32.72
C GLN A 438 -39.87 -3.57 -32.15
N THR A 439 -40.70 -4.61 -32.04
CA THR A 439 -40.30 -5.96 -31.64
C THR A 439 -39.95 -6.76 -32.89
N VAL A 440 -38.86 -7.53 -32.87
CA VAL A 440 -38.56 -8.51 -33.92
C VAL A 440 -38.22 -9.87 -33.30
N HIS A 441 -39.11 -10.83 -33.57
CA HIS A 441 -38.92 -12.29 -33.52
C HIS A 441 -38.77 -12.74 -35.00
N LEU A 442 -38.07 -13.81 -35.42
CA LEU A 442 -37.35 -14.93 -34.78
C LEU A 442 -36.26 -15.41 -35.77
N GLY A 443 -35.32 -16.26 -35.33
CA GLY A 443 -34.39 -16.97 -36.22
C GLY A 443 -33.55 -18.00 -35.47
N GLU A 444 -33.82 -19.28 -35.69
CA GLU A 444 -33.12 -20.40 -35.03
C GLU A 444 -31.78 -20.74 -35.71
N GLY A 445 -30.91 -21.43 -34.98
CA GLY A 445 -29.80 -22.20 -35.54
C GLY A 445 -28.41 -21.52 -35.52
N ASP A 446 -27.64 -21.73 -34.44
CA ASP A 446 -26.67 -22.83 -34.50
C ASP A 446 -26.08 -23.20 -33.13
N ARG A 447 -25.77 -24.49 -32.92
CA ARG A 447 -25.21 -25.02 -31.66
C ARG A 447 -23.69 -25.14 -31.75
N ILE A 448 -22.95 -24.33 -31.00
CA ILE A 448 -21.50 -24.55 -30.78
C ILE A 448 -21.19 -24.72 -29.29
N ASN A 449 -20.46 -25.80 -28.98
CA ASN A 449 -20.15 -26.29 -27.64
C ASN A 449 -19.49 -25.24 -26.73
N ARG A 450 -20.17 -24.89 -25.62
CA ARG A 450 -19.52 -24.34 -24.42
C ARG A 450 -19.44 -25.41 -23.33
N ARG A 451 -18.29 -26.07 -23.21
CA ARG A 451 -17.91 -26.69 -21.92
C ARG A 451 -17.50 -25.56 -20.98
N ARG A 452 -18.43 -25.08 -20.15
CA ARG A 452 -18.10 -24.26 -18.98
C ARG A 452 -17.94 -25.16 -17.76
N PHE A 453 -16.81 -24.98 -17.06
CA PHE A 453 -16.69 -25.38 -15.67
C PHE A 453 -17.49 -24.38 -14.83
N ASP A 454 -18.64 -24.80 -14.32
CA ASP A 454 -19.27 -24.12 -13.19
C ASP A 454 -18.72 -24.74 -11.89
N GLY A 455 -18.21 -23.89 -11.00
CA GLY A 455 -17.54 -24.37 -9.80
C GLY A 455 -17.22 -23.23 -8.83
N TYR A 456 -18.13 -23.02 -7.88
CA TYR A 456 -18.03 -22.12 -6.72
C TYR A 456 -17.94 -20.61 -7.03
N GLY A 457 -18.72 -19.74 -6.40
CA GLY A 457 -19.60 -19.93 -5.24
C GLY A 457 -19.41 -18.74 -4.30
N HIS A 458 -20.50 -18.06 -3.95
CA HIS A 458 -20.44 -16.90 -3.04
C HIS A 458 -19.91 -17.30 -1.66
N LEU A 459 -18.89 -16.57 -1.15
CA LEU A 459 -18.61 -16.29 0.27
C LEU A 459 -17.57 -15.16 0.41
#